data_AF-A0A7K2FVX2-F1
#
_entry.id   AF-A0A7K2FVX2-F1
#
_cell.length_a   1.000
_cell.length_b   1.000
_cell.length_c   1.000
_cell.angle_alpha   90.00
_cell.angle_beta   90.00
_cell.angle_gamma   90.00
#
_symmetry.space_group_name_H-M   'P 1'
#
loop_
_entity.id
_entity.type
_entity.pdbx_description
1 polymer ?
#
loop_
_entity_poly.entity_id
_entity_poly.type
_entity_poly.pdbx_seq_one_letter_code
_entity_poly.pdbx_strand_id
1 'polypeptide(L)'
;MLPLALTAGLLGAAPATAAAASGAGARPTTATAATATTAEQRGLVVDYWREGGPGIRAAAEAALTGSDADVQAFLTAADELSVQDERVAAAQIASVGGTELIDAARQALSGTPEDLGTFVSWGWEAPLEQDNRVRVAQIIDTGGPNVQDAGRAALAGTADDVQKFLTEGQYAQQEQDERVQLVQIMSVGGPNLRAAGRIALSGSAADIREFLEVGRFVAQAKDEEHASIAELAAQAKEAGRLAAKETAAAKSESAKAVKAAELAKEAALEAQAEAQAAKDDTNRAARAAKRAAEAASQAAAS
;
A
#
# COMPACT_ATOMS: atom_id res chain seq x y z
N MET A 1 22.04 -8.93 1.51
CA MET A 1 23.25 -9.77 1.70
C MET A 1 22.91 -10.91 2.64
N LEU A 2 22.39 -12.00 2.07
CA LEU A 2 22.23 -13.33 2.67
C LEU A 2 22.12 -14.31 1.49
N PRO A 3 22.99 -15.30 1.33
CA PRO A 3 22.85 -16.29 0.27
C PRO A 3 22.03 -17.47 0.79
N LEU A 4 20.90 -17.76 0.16
CA LEU A 4 20.14 -18.99 0.35
C LEU A 4 20.69 -20.03 -0.63
N ALA A 5 21.45 -20.99 -0.11
CA ALA A 5 21.94 -22.13 -0.88
C ALA A 5 20.82 -23.16 -1.02
N LEU A 6 20.32 -23.36 -2.24
CA LEU A 6 19.35 -24.40 -2.59
C LEU A 6 20.12 -25.70 -2.88
N THR A 7 20.03 -26.67 -1.97
CA THR A 7 20.60 -28.01 -2.14
C THR A 7 19.69 -28.83 -3.07
N ALA A 8 20.13 -29.06 -4.30
CA ALA A 8 19.51 -30.01 -5.22
C ALA A 8 19.86 -31.44 -4.77
N GLY A 9 18.84 -32.21 -4.38
CA GLY A 9 18.97 -33.64 -4.08
C GLY A 9 19.03 -34.45 -5.38
N LEU A 10 20.20 -35.03 -5.68
CA LEU A 10 20.31 -36.12 -6.64
C LEU A 10 19.69 -37.39 -6.01
N LEU A 11 18.56 -37.86 -6.54
CA LEU A 11 18.16 -39.25 -6.36
C LEU A 11 19.03 -40.14 -7.27
N GLY A 12 20.03 -40.78 -6.69
CA GLY A 12 20.79 -41.84 -7.34
C GLY A 12 19.96 -43.13 -7.43
N ALA A 13 19.79 -43.66 -8.63
CA ALA A 13 19.36 -45.04 -8.84
C ALA A 13 20.49 -45.98 -8.41
N ALA A 14 20.19 -46.92 -7.51
CA ALA A 14 21.12 -47.95 -7.05
C ALA A 14 21.38 -49.02 -8.13
N PRO A 15 22.59 -49.60 -8.21
CA PRO A 15 22.81 -50.77 -9.06
C PRO A 15 22.28 -52.03 -8.35
N ALA A 16 21.41 -52.77 -9.03
CA ALA A 16 20.98 -54.08 -8.57
C ALA A 16 22.15 -55.09 -8.67
N THR A 17 22.60 -55.60 -7.53
CA THR A 17 23.60 -56.68 -7.47
C THR A 17 22.91 -58.04 -7.62
N ALA A 18 23.23 -58.76 -8.69
CA ALA A 18 22.78 -60.14 -8.90
C ALA A 18 23.58 -61.11 -8.01
N ALA A 19 22.87 -61.89 -7.21
CA ALA A 19 23.43 -62.96 -6.39
C ALA A 19 23.90 -64.14 -7.26
N ALA A 20 25.16 -64.55 -7.07
CA ALA A 20 25.73 -65.72 -7.72
C ALA A 20 25.35 -67.00 -6.95
N ALA A 21 24.59 -67.89 -7.59
CA ALA A 21 24.42 -69.27 -7.14
C ALA A 21 25.24 -70.19 -8.06
N SER A 22 26.14 -70.95 -7.43
CA SER A 22 27.00 -71.96 -8.04
C SER A 22 26.22 -73.21 -8.47
N GLY A 23 26.33 -73.59 -9.74
CA GLY A 23 25.85 -74.87 -10.26
C GLY A 23 26.47 -75.17 -11.62
N ALA A 24 27.31 -76.20 -11.68
CA ALA A 24 28.05 -76.61 -12.86
C ALA A 24 27.19 -77.45 -13.82
N GLY A 25 27.37 -77.23 -15.13
CA GLY A 25 27.18 -78.25 -16.16
C GLY A 25 25.91 -78.18 -17.01
N ALA A 26 25.93 -77.40 -18.10
CA ALA A 26 25.42 -77.76 -19.43
C ALA A 26 25.60 -76.56 -20.40
N ARG A 27 26.10 -76.83 -21.60
CA ARG A 27 26.28 -75.86 -22.70
C ARG A 27 24.98 -75.80 -23.56
N PRO A 28 24.91 -74.91 -24.55
CA PRO A 28 24.36 -73.56 -24.52
C PRO A 28 22.95 -73.50 -25.14
N THR A 29 22.06 -72.64 -24.65
CA THR A 29 20.91 -72.20 -25.46
C THR A 29 20.68 -70.71 -25.29
N THR A 30 20.82 -70.01 -26.41
CA THR A 30 20.33 -68.66 -26.71
C THR A 30 20.69 -67.56 -25.70
N ALA A 31 21.89 -67.00 -25.84
CA ALA A 31 22.00 -65.55 -25.72
C ALA A 31 21.10 -64.98 -26.82
N THR A 32 19.95 -64.43 -26.46
CA THR A 32 19.19 -63.57 -27.34
C THR A 32 20.15 -62.48 -27.79
N ALA A 33 20.54 -62.49 -29.06
CA ALA A 33 21.33 -61.41 -29.63
C ALA A 33 20.57 -60.12 -29.33
N ALA A 34 21.19 -59.21 -28.56
CA ALA A 34 20.72 -57.84 -28.49
C ALA A 34 20.71 -57.34 -29.94
N THR A 35 19.52 -57.11 -30.48
CA THR A 35 19.35 -56.60 -31.83
C THR A 35 20.10 -55.29 -31.90
N ALA A 36 21.14 -55.22 -32.74
CA ALA A 36 21.88 -53.97 -32.94
C ALA A 36 20.90 -52.87 -33.34
N THR A 37 21.01 -51.70 -32.71
CA THR A 37 20.17 -50.55 -33.06
C THR A 37 20.47 -50.09 -34.47
N THR A 38 19.44 -49.78 -35.24
CA THR A 38 19.64 -49.28 -36.60
C THR A 38 20.03 -47.79 -36.58
N ALA A 39 20.63 -47.32 -37.68
CA ALA A 39 20.89 -45.90 -37.86
C ALA A 39 19.58 -45.08 -37.84
N GLU A 40 18.45 -45.64 -38.30
CA GLU A 40 17.15 -44.97 -38.22
C GLU A 40 16.69 -44.79 -36.77
N GLN A 41 16.84 -45.82 -35.92
CA GLN A 41 16.46 -45.74 -34.50
C GLN A 41 17.28 -44.68 -33.76
N ARG A 42 18.59 -44.61 -34.00
CA ARG A 42 19.43 -43.55 -33.43
C ARG A 42 19.07 -42.17 -33.99
N GLY A 43 18.68 -42.08 -35.26
CA GLY A 43 18.11 -40.87 -35.86
C GLY A 43 16.88 -40.39 -35.11
N LEU A 44 15.94 -41.29 -34.81
CA LEU A 44 14.73 -40.97 -34.05
C LEU A 44 15.05 -40.45 -32.63
N VAL A 45 16.04 -41.02 -31.94
CA VAL A 45 16.48 -40.49 -30.63
C VAL A 45 17.08 -39.08 -30.76
N VAL A 46 17.77 -38.77 -31.87
CA VAL A 46 18.24 -37.40 -32.15
C VAL A 46 17.07 -36.44 -32.35
N ASP A 47 15.99 -36.87 -33.01
CA ASP A 47 14.79 -36.05 -33.19
C ASP A 47 14.13 -35.75 -31.85
N TYR A 48 13.96 -36.76 -30.98
CA TYR A 48 13.49 -36.55 -29.60
C TYR A 48 14.42 -35.61 -28.80
N TRP A 49 15.74 -35.70 -28.96
CA TRP A 49 16.68 -34.80 -28.29
C TRP A 49 16.59 -33.34 -28.79
N ARG A 50 16.17 -33.13 -30.04
CA ARG A 50 16.01 -31.81 -30.65
C ARG A 50 14.67 -31.16 -30.35
N GLU A 51 13.60 -31.94 -30.40
CA GLU A 51 12.21 -31.46 -30.40
C GLU A 51 11.48 -31.76 -29.10
N GLY A 52 11.96 -32.72 -28.31
CA GLY A 52 11.31 -33.15 -27.08
C GLY A 52 11.43 -32.16 -25.92
N GLY A 53 10.55 -32.34 -24.95
CA GLY A 53 10.56 -31.61 -23.68
C GLY A 53 11.82 -31.88 -22.83
N PRO A 54 11.99 -31.16 -21.70
CA PRO A 54 13.20 -31.24 -20.88
C PRO A 54 13.58 -32.66 -20.42
N GLY A 55 12.58 -33.46 -20.01
CA GLY A 55 12.79 -34.84 -19.57
C GLY A 55 13.13 -35.78 -20.73
N ILE A 56 12.41 -35.68 -21.85
CA ILE A 56 12.70 -36.42 -23.08
C ILE A 56 14.11 -36.12 -23.58
N ARG A 57 14.48 -34.85 -23.63
CA ARG A 57 15.78 -34.42 -24.11
C ARG A 57 16.91 -34.99 -23.25
N ALA A 58 16.78 -34.92 -21.93
CA ALA A 58 17.76 -35.49 -21.01
C ALA A 58 17.89 -37.01 -21.17
N ALA A 59 16.76 -37.73 -21.32
CA ALA A 59 16.74 -39.17 -21.50
C ALA A 59 17.31 -39.59 -22.88
N ALA A 60 17.01 -38.83 -23.93
CA ALA A 60 17.54 -39.03 -25.27
C ALA A 60 19.06 -38.80 -25.32
N GLU A 61 19.58 -37.78 -24.62
CA GLU A 61 21.01 -37.52 -24.51
C GLU A 61 21.76 -38.68 -23.81
N ALA A 62 21.19 -39.18 -22.71
CA ALA A 62 21.73 -40.34 -22.00
C ALA A 62 21.74 -41.60 -22.90
N ALA A 63 20.69 -41.81 -23.69
CA ALA A 63 20.62 -42.93 -24.63
C ALA A 63 21.61 -42.80 -25.81
N LEU A 64 21.77 -41.60 -26.37
CA LEU A 64 22.71 -41.34 -27.48
C LEU A 64 24.17 -41.53 -27.08
N THR A 65 24.51 -41.21 -25.84
CA THR A 65 25.85 -41.39 -25.27
C THR A 65 26.08 -42.80 -24.69
N GLY A 66 25.04 -43.63 -24.65
CA GLY A 66 25.04 -44.97 -24.10
C GLY A 66 25.14 -46.09 -25.15
N SER A 67 24.74 -47.28 -24.73
CA SER A 67 24.72 -48.51 -25.52
C SER A 67 23.48 -48.63 -26.41
N ASP A 68 23.50 -49.59 -27.34
CA ASP A 68 22.33 -49.95 -28.13
C ASP A 68 21.12 -50.37 -27.26
N ALA A 69 21.38 -50.96 -26.09
CA ALA A 69 20.32 -51.30 -25.15
C ALA A 69 19.68 -50.05 -24.54
N ASP A 70 20.45 -48.99 -24.28
CA ASP A 70 19.95 -47.72 -23.75
C ASP A 70 19.08 -46.98 -24.77
N VAL A 71 19.45 -47.04 -26.06
CA VAL A 71 18.61 -46.54 -27.17
C VAL A 71 17.27 -47.27 -27.23
N GLN A 72 17.26 -48.62 -27.16
CA GLN A 72 16.01 -49.38 -27.16
C GLN A 72 15.16 -49.10 -25.92
N ALA A 73 15.79 -49.00 -24.75
CA ALA A 73 15.10 -48.69 -23.50
C ALA A 73 14.45 -47.31 -23.56
N PHE A 74 15.17 -46.30 -24.07
CA PHE A 74 14.61 -44.96 -24.29
C PHE A 74 13.44 -44.98 -25.26
N LEU A 75 13.60 -45.58 -26.45
CA LEU A 75 12.51 -45.64 -27.44
C LEU A 75 11.27 -46.35 -26.91
N THR A 76 11.42 -47.33 -26.02
CA THR A 76 10.29 -48.00 -25.34
C THR A 76 9.61 -47.09 -24.32
N ALA A 77 10.33 -46.17 -23.70
CA ALA A 77 9.84 -45.27 -22.66
C ALA A 77 9.46 -43.87 -23.17
N ALA A 78 9.74 -43.55 -24.44
CA ALA A 78 9.63 -42.19 -24.98
C ALA A 78 8.21 -41.62 -24.86
N ASP A 79 7.17 -42.41 -25.14
CA ASP A 79 5.78 -41.92 -25.05
C ASP A 79 5.41 -41.52 -23.62
N GLU A 80 5.73 -42.36 -22.62
CA GLU A 80 5.46 -42.06 -21.22
C GLU A 80 6.27 -40.85 -20.73
N LEU A 81 7.55 -40.75 -21.12
CA LEU A 81 8.37 -39.60 -20.78
C LEU A 81 7.82 -38.29 -21.38
N SER A 82 7.26 -38.34 -22.59
CA SER A 82 6.62 -37.17 -23.23
C SER A 82 5.40 -36.73 -22.44
N VAL A 83 4.56 -37.67 -22.01
CA VAL A 83 3.39 -37.39 -21.17
C VAL A 83 3.80 -36.77 -19.83
N GLN A 84 4.90 -37.22 -19.22
CA GLN A 84 5.40 -36.62 -17.97
C GLN A 84 5.87 -35.17 -18.17
N ASP A 85 6.57 -34.88 -19.28
CA ASP A 85 6.95 -33.51 -19.64
C ASP A 85 5.72 -32.63 -19.87
N GLU A 86 4.72 -33.12 -20.59
CA GLU A 86 3.46 -32.41 -20.83
C GLU A 86 2.69 -32.13 -19.53
N ARG A 87 2.69 -33.06 -18.56
CA ARG A 87 2.07 -32.84 -17.23
C ARG A 87 2.74 -31.68 -16.49
N VAL A 88 4.07 -31.61 -16.58
CA VAL A 88 4.84 -30.50 -16.00
C VAL A 88 4.52 -29.19 -16.73
N ALA A 89 4.48 -29.20 -18.06
CA ALA A 89 4.12 -28.03 -18.85
C ALA A 89 2.70 -27.53 -18.53
N ALA A 90 1.73 -28.43 -18.42
CA ALA A 90 0.36 -28.09 -18.06
C ALA A 90 0.27 -27.45 -16.67
N ALA A 91 1.02 -27.96 -15.69
CA ALA A 91 1.09 -27.37 -14.36
C ALA A 91 1.74 -25.97 -14.37
N GLN A 92 2.78 -25.77 -15.19
CA GLN A 92 3.42 -24.45 -15.35
C GLN A 92 2.47 -23.44 -16.00
N ILE A 93 1.77 -23.84 -17.06
CA ILE A 93 0.74 -23.02 -17.72
C ILE A 93 -0.35 -22.65 -16.72
N ALA A 94 -0.87 -23.61 -15.95
CA ALA A 94 -1.88 -23.34 -14.94
C ALA A 94 -1.43 -22.33 -13.88
N SER A 95 -0.13 -22.23 -13.60
CA SER A 95 0.40 -21.34 -12.55
C SER A 95 0.37 -19.85 -12.89
N VAL A 96 0.23 -19.49 -14.17
CA VAL A 96 0.22 -18.08 -14.61
C VAL A 96 -1.18 -17.51 -14.83
N GLY A 97 -2.22 -18.36 -14.80
CA GLY A 97 -3.61 -17.98 -15.01
C GLY A 97 -4.46 -17.94 -13.75
N GLY A 98 -5.77 -17.81 -13.95
CA GLY A 98 -6.79 -17.81 -12.91
C GLY A 98 -7.56 -19.12 -12.86
N THR A 99 -8.81 -19.04 -12.42
CA THR A 99 -9.66 -20.21 -12.18
C THR A 99 -9.93 -21.00 -13.46
N GLU A 100 -10.20 -20.31 -14.56
CA GLU A 100 -10.56 -20.98 -15.82
C GLU A 100 -9.39 -21.78 -16.37
N LEU A 101 -8.16 -21.21 -16.32
CA LEU A 101 -6.97 -21.91 -16.77
C LEU A 101 -6.61 -23.09 -15.86
N ILE A 102 -6.78 -22.95 -14.55
CA ILE A 102 -6.56 -24.04 -13.60
C ILE A 102 -7.53 -25.19 -13.85
N ASP A 103 -8.81 -24.89 -14.10
CA ASP A 103 -9.82 -25.92 -14.33
C ASP A 103 -9.63 -26.61 -15.68
N ALA A 104 -9.26 -25.87 -16.73
CA ALA A 104 -8.87 -26.44 -18.02
C ALA A 104 -7.65 -27.37 -17.90
N ALA A 105 -6.62 -26.96 -17.16
CA ALA A 105 -5.44 -27.79 -16.91
C ALA A 105 -5.80 -29.07 -16.14
N ARG A 106 -6.66 -28.97 -15.12
CA ARG A 106 -7.15 -30.14 -14.35
C ARG A 106 -7.90 -31.12 -15.25
N GLN A 107 -8.76 -30.60 -16.11
CA GLN A 107 -9.49 -31.44 -17.06
C GLN A 107 -8.52 -32.18 -17.99
N ALA A 108 -7.54 -31.48 -18.56
CA ALA A 108 -6.52 -32.06 -19.42
C ALA A 108 -5.67 -33.13 -18.70
N LEU A 109 -5.24 -32.84 -17.45
CA LEU A 109 -4.48 -33.78 -16.62
C LEU A 109 -5.27 -35.03 -16.22
N SER A 110 -6.61 -34.94 -16.17
CA SER A 110 -7.51 -36.07 -15.89
C SER A 110 -7.96 -36.84 -17.14
N GLY A 111 -7.63 -36.31 -18.33
CA GLY A 111 -8.02 -36.86 -19.63
C GLY A 111 -7.00 -37.85 -20.20
N THR A 112 -7.01 -38.00 -21.52
CA THR A 112 -6.04 -38.83 -22.25
C THR A 112 -4.75 -38.06 -22.52
N PRO A 113 -3.63 -38.73 -22.89
CA PRO A 113 -2.44 -38.06 -23.38
C PRO A 113 -2.72 -37.05 -24.50
N GLU A 114 -3.65 -37.36 -25.40
CA GLU A 114 -4.05 -36.45 -26.49
C GLU A 114 -4.76 -35.19 -25.97
N ASP A 115 -5.60 -35.32 -24.93
CA ASP A 115 -6.23 -34.16 -24.27
C ASP A 115 -5.17 -33.24 -23.63
N LEU A 116 -4.17 -33.85 -22.98
CA LEU A 116 -3.06 -33.14 -22.35
C LEU A 116 -2.17 -32.43 -23.38
N GLY A 117 -1.77 -33.11 -24.45
CA GLY A 117 -1.00 -32.52 -25.54
C GLY A 117 -1.75 -31.38 -26.25
N THR A 118 -3.07 -31.53 -26.44
CA THR A 118 -3.94 -30.47 -26.98
C THR A 118 -3.96 -29.25 -26.07
N PHE A 119 -4.09 -29.46 -24.75
CA PHE A 119 -4.06 -28.39 -23.77
C PHE A 119 -2.74 -27.63 -23.81
N VAL A 120 -1.60 -28.34 -23.74
CA VAL A 120 -0.26 -27.72 -23.75
C VAL A 120 0.03 -26.98 -25.05
N SER A 121 -0.49 -27.47 -26.19
CA SER A 121 -0.25 -26.86 -27.50
C SER A 121 -0.99 -25.54 -27.69
N TRP A 122 -2.31 -25.52 -27.47
CA TRP A 122 -3.15 -24.34 -27.70
C TRP A 122 -4.38 -24.25 -26.80
N GLY A 123 -4.77 -25.33 -26.11
CA GLY A 123 -6.03 -25.40 -25.37
C GLY A 123 -6.05 -24.48 -24.14
N TRP A 124 -4.89 -23.98 -23.73
CA TRP A 124 -4.72 -23.01 -22.66
C TRP A 124 -5.09 -21.56 -23.04
N GLU A 125 -5.10 -21.22 -24.33
CA GLU A 125 -5.23 -19.81 -24.76
C GLU A 125 -6.61 -19.22 -24.41
N ALA A 126 -7.69 -19.94 -24.73
CA ALA A 126 -9.06 -19.52 -24.46
C ALA A 126 -9.37 -19.32 -22.96
N PRO A 127 -9.05 -20.28 -22.06
CA PRO A 127 -9.28 -20.07 -20.64
C PRO A 127 -8.39 -18.96 -20.05
N LEU A 128 -7.16 -18.79 -20.53
CA LEU A 128 -6.32 -17.65 -20.13
C LEU A 128 -6.94 -16.32 -20.57
N GLU A 129 -7.50 -16.22 -21.78
CA GLU A 129 -8.21 -15.02 -22.22
C GLU A 129 -9.39 -14.70 -21.30
N GLN A 130 -10.17 -15.72 -20.90
CA GLN A 130 -11.30 -15.55 -20.00
C GLN A 130 -10.83 -15.02 -18.62
N ASP A 131 -9.79 -15.61 -18.05
CA ASP A 131 -9.19 -15.14 -16.79
C ASP A 131 -8.69 -13.69 -16.91
N ASN A 132 -8.04 -13.34 -18.02
CA ASN A 132 -7.57 -11.98 -18.28
C ASN A 132 -8.74 -10.98 -18.37
N ARG A 133 -9.84 -11.33 -19.02
CA ARG A 133 -11.04 -10.48 -19.08
C ARG A 133 -11.67 -10.29 -17.70
N VAL A 134 -11.72 -11.33 -16.88
CA VAL A 134 -12.15 -11.21 -15.47
C VAL A 134 -11.24 -10.26 -14.70
N ARG A 135 -9.91 -10.38 -14.87
CA ARG A 135 -8.95 -9.48 -14.23
C ARG A 135 -9.16 -8.02 -14.66
N VAL A 136 -9.43 -7.76 -15.94
CA VAL A 136 -9.76 -6.41 -16.41
C VAL A 136 -11.06 -5.90 -15.77
N ALA A 137 -12.09 -6.73 -15.65
CA ALA A 137 -13.33 -6.33 -14.98
C ALA A 137 -13.12 -5.95 -13.51
N GLN A 138 -12.25 -6.67 -12.79
CA GLN A 138 -11.87 -6.33 -11.41
C GLN A 138 -11.09 -4.99 -11.32
N ILE A 139 -10.21 -4.72 -12.30
CA ILE A 139 -9.51 -3.44 -12.38
C ILE A 139 -10.49 -2.29 -12.65
N ILE A 140 -11.49 -2.49 -13.52
CA ILE A 140 -12.53 -1.49 -13.78
C ILE A 140 -13.32 -1.16 -12.51
N ASP A 141 -13.68 -2.16 -11.69
CA ASP A 141 -14.48 -1.95 -10.47
C ASP A 141 -13.82 -1.02 -9.46
N THR A 142 -12.48 -1.07 -9.37
CA THR A 142 -11.68 -0.30 -8.41
C THR A 142 -10.94 0.89 -9.02
N GLY A 143 -10.91 0.99 -10.35
CA GLY A 143 -10.20 2.01 -11.11
C GLY A 143 -10.90 3.36 -11.13
N GLY A 144 -10.12 4.42 -11.39
CA GLY A 144 -10.65 5.76 -11.68
C GLY A 144 -11.29 5.86 -13.07
N PRO A 145 -11.91 7.00 -13.42
CA PRO A 145 -12.64 7.16 -14.68
C PRO A 145 -11.84 6.81 -15.94
N ASN A 146 -10.58 7.23 -16.04
CA ASN A 146 -9.76 6.92 -17.22
C ASN A 146 -9.42 5.42 -17.28
N VAL A 147 -9.11 4.79 -16.14
CA VAL A 147 -8.88 3.33 -16.08
C VAL A 147 -10.14 2.57 -16.47
N GLN A 148 -11.31 3.00 -16.00
CA GLN A 148 -12.60 2.39 -16.32
C GLN A 148 -12.89 2.46 -17.82
N ASP A 149 -12.72 3.62 -18.44
CA ASP A 149 -12.98 3.81 -19.86
C ASP A 149 -12.02 2.98 -20.72
N ALA A 150 -10.72 3.00 -20.40
CA ALA A 150 -9.73 2.19 -21.11
C ALA A 150 -9.96 0.68 -20.92
N GLY A 151 -10.34 0.24 -19.71
CA GLY A 151 -10.67 -1.16 -19.45
C GLY A 151 -11.88 -1.62 -20.23
N ARG A 152 -12.94 -0.80 -20.31
CA ARG A 152 -14.13 -1.10 -21.13
C ARG A 152 -13.77 -1.19 -22.62
N ALA A 153 -12.92 -0.29 -23.10
CA ALA A 153 -12.43 -0.34 -24.48
C ALA A 153 -11.64 -1.63 -24.76
N ALA A 154 -10.77 -2.04 -23.83
CA ALA A 154 -10.02 -3.29 -23.94
C ALA A 154 -10.94 -4.53 -23.95
N LEU A 155 -11.96 -4.56 -23.07
CA LEU A 155 -12.94 -5.65 -23.06
C LEU A 155 -13.78 -5.74 -24.35
N ALA A 156 -14.03 -4.62 -25.02
CA ALA A 156 -14.72 -4.59 -26.30
C ALA A 156 -13.83 -5.00 -27.49
N GLY A 157 -12.52 -5.13 -27.27
CA GLY A 157 -11.52 -5.47 -28.28
C GLY A 157 -11.11 -6.94 -28.30
N THR A 158 -9.94 -7.16 -28.88
CA THR A 158 -9.27 -8.45 -29.04
C THR A 158 -8.56 -8.92 -27.77
N ALA A 159 -8.10 -10.17 -27.74
CA ALA A 159 -7.25 -10.68 -26.66
C ALA A 159 -5.97 -9.86 -26.48
N ASP A 160 -5.38 -9.38 -27.58
CA ASP A 160 -4.21 -8.50 -27.55
C ASP A 160 -4.51 -7.14 -26.89
N ASP A 161 -5.72 -6.59 -27.10
CA ASP A 161 -6.15 -5.34 -26.46
C ASP A 161 -6.31 -5.51 -24.95
N VAL A 162 -6.89 -6.63 -24.53
CA VAL A 162 -7.00 -7.01 -23.10
C VAL A 162 -5.60 -7.14 -22.49
N GLN A 163 -4.69 -7.85 -23.15
CA GLN A 163 -3.34 -8.06 -22.64
C GLN A 163 -2.56 -6.74 -22.55
N LYS A 164 -2.64 -5.90 -23.59
CA LYS A 164 -2.00 -4.58 -23.61
C LYS A 164 -2.52 -3.67 -22.50
N PHE A 165 -3.81 -3.73 -22.21
CA PHE A 165 -4.37 -2.98 -21.08
C PHE A 165 -3.81 -3.48 -19.74
N LEU A 166 -3.73 -4.80 -19.55
CA LEU A 166 -3.20 -5.41 -18.32
C LEU A 166 -1.72 -5.11 -18.10
N THR A 167 -0.89 -5.07 -19.15
CA THR A 167 0.55 -4.86 -19.02
C THR A 167 0.95 -3.39 -18.96
N GLU A 168 0.26 -2.51 -19.68
CA GLU A 168 0.67 -1.12 -19.86
C GLU A 168 -0.49 -0.14 -19.65
N GLY A 169 -1.63 -0.38 -20.29
CA GLY A 169 -2.71 0.59 -20.41
C GLY A 169 -3.28 1.07 -19.07
N GLN A 170 -3.50 0.16 -18.12
CA GLN A 170 -4.05 0.50 -16.81
C GLN A 170 -3.18 1.49 -16.03
N TYR A 171 -1.85 1.34 -16.09
CA TYR A 171 -0.93 2.13 -15.27
C TYR A 171 -0.84 3.57 -15.77
N ALA A 172 -0.81 3.74 -17.09
CA ALA A 172 -0.83 5.06 -17.71
C ALA A 172 -2.13 5.81 -17.41
N GLN A 173 -3.28 5.13 -17.46
CA GLN A 173 -4.56 5.76 -17.14
C GLN A 173 -4.71 6.05 -15.65
N GLN A 174 -4.22 5.16 -14.79
CA GLN A 174 -4.22 5.38 -13.34
C GLN A 174 -3.42 6.64 -12.97
N GLU A 175 -2.27 6.87 -13.61
CA GLU A 175 -1.50 8.09 -13.41
C GLU A 175 -2.33 9.34 -13.78
N GLN A 176 -3.08 9.31 -14.88
CA GLN A 176 -3.94 10.44 -15.26
C GLN A 176 -5.05 10.69 -14.23
N ASP A 177 -5.69 9.62 -13.76
CA ASP A 177 -6.71 9.71 -12.70
C ASP A 177 -6.13 10.29 -11.41
N GLU A 178 -4.95 9.84 -10.98
CA GLU A 178 -4.25 10.33 -9.79
C GLU A 178 -3.85 11.81 -9.92
N ARG A 179 -3.39 12.24 -11.10
CA ARG A 179 -3.11 13.66 -11.39
C ARG A 179 -4.35 14.52 -11.28
N VAL A 180 -5.49 14.06 -11.81
CA VAL A 180 -6.77 14.77 -11.70
C VAL A 180 -7.20 14.85 -10.23
N GLN A 181 -7.13 13.74 -9.49
CA GLN A 181 -7.46 13.70 -8.07
C GLN A 181 -6.60 14.67 -7.26
N LEU A 182 -5.29 14.72 -7.52
CA LEU A 182 -4.37 15.66 -6.89
C LEU A 182 -4.78 17.11 -7.12
N VAL A 183 -5.08 17.48 -8.36
CA VAL A 183 -5.53 18.84 -8.70
C VAL A 183 -6.85 19.18 -7.98
N GLN A 184 -7.79 18.24 -7.91
CA GLN A 184 -9.04 18.42 -7.17
C GLN A 184 -8.80 18.67 -5.68
N ILE A 185 -7.95 17.85 -5.03
CA ILE A 185 -7.58 18.03 -3.61
C ILE A 185 -6.94 19.40 -3.39
N MET A 186 -6.04 19.84 -4.27
CA MET A 186 -5.40 21.15 -4.17
C MET A 186 -6.40 22.31 -4.33
N SER A 187 -7.45 22.14 -5.14
CA SER A 187 -8.44 23.21 -5.37
C SER A 187 -9.19 23.59 -4.09
N VAL A 188 -9.55 22.59 -3.28
CA VAL A 188 -10.29 22.76 -2.02
C VAL A 188 -9.39 22.84 -0.78
N GLY A 189 -8.11 22.50 -0.91
CA GLY A 189 -7.15 22.45 0.19
C GLY A 189 -6.72 23.80 0.77
N GLY A 190 -6.20 23.78 1.99
CA GLY A 190 -5.54 24.93 2.61
C GLY A 190 -4.14 25.22 2.03
N PRO A 191 -3.43 26.23 2.54
CA PRO A 191 -2.13 26.64 2.03
C PRO A 191 -1.08 25.52 2.03
N ASN A 192 -1.00 24.71 3.08
CA ASN A 192 -0.03 23.62 3.18
C ASN A 192 -0.40 22.47 2.24
N LEU A 193 -1.69 22.10 2.16
CA LEU A 193 -2.15 21.07 1.22
C LEU A 193 -1.84 21.47 -0.23
N ARG A 194 -2.08 22.74 -0.59
CA ARG A 194 -1.73 23.28 -1.91
C ARG A 194 -0.23 23.27 -2.18
N ALA A 195 0.58 23.66 -1.20
CA ALA A 195 2.03 23.68 -1.37
C ALA A 195 2.60 22.27 -1.56
N ALA A 196 2.22 21.33 -0.69
CA ALA A 196 2.63 19.93 -0.79
C ALA A 196 2.12 19.27 -2.08
N GLY A 197 0.86 19.55 -2.47
CA GLY A 197 0.32 19.04 -3.72
C GLY A 197 1.05 19.56 -4.97
N ARG A 198 1.50 20.83 -4.99
CA ARG A 198 2.34 21.35 -6.09
C ARG A 198 3.67 20.63 -6.21
N ILE A 199 4.29 20.31 -5.07
CA ILE A 199 5.56 19.57 -5.04
C ILE A 199 5.34 18.18 -5.65
N ALA A 200 4.31 17.46 -5.20
CA ALA A 200 3.96 16.15 -5.73
C ALA A 200 3.65 16.19 -7.24
N LEU A 201 2.87 17.18 -7.69
CA LEU A 201 2.49 17.33 -9.10
C LEU A 201 3.68 17.62 -10.03
N SER A 202 4.73 18.23 -9.50
CA SER A 202 5.99 18.50 -10.21
C SER A 202 6.97 17.31 -10.22
N GLY A 203 6.68 16.27 -9.46
CA GLY A 203 7.47 15.05 -9.37
C GLY A 203 7.04 13.96 -10.36
N SER A 204 7.41 12.73 -10.01
CA SER A 204 7.05 11.50 -10.70
C SER A 204 5.65 10.99 -10.32
N ALA A 205 5.14 10.00 -11.06
CA ALA A 205 3.91 9.31 -10.70
C ALA A 205 3.97 8.68 -9.28
N ALA A 206 5.15 8.27 -8.83
CA ALA A 206 5.34 7.76 -7.47
C ALA A 206 5.15 8.86 -6.41
N ASP A 207 5.64 10.08 -6.68
CA ASP A 207 5.48 11.22 -5.76
C ASP A 207 4.01 11.65 -5.63
N ILE A 208 3.26 11.59 -6.74
CA ILE A 208 1.81 11.83 -6.73
C ILE A 208 1.11 10.79 -5.87
N ARG A 209 1.43 9.51 -6.08
CA ARG A 209 0.82 8.40 -5.34
C ARG A 209 1.13 8.47 -3.85
N GLU A 210 2.39 8.72 -3.48
CA GLU A 210 2.79 8.92 -2.08
C GLU A 210 2.03 10.10 -1.44
N PHE A 211 1.91 11.21 -2.17
CA PHE A 211 1.14 12.34 -1.68
C PHE A 211 -0.34 11.98 -1.49
N LEU A 212 -0.95 11.26 -2.43
CA LEU A 212 -2.33 10.82 -2.28
C LEU A 212 -2.45 9.88 -1.09
N GLU A 213 -1.61 8.87 -0.94
CA GLU A 213 -1.71 7.89 0.14
C GLU A 213 -1.46 8.49 1.53
N VAL A 214 -0.45 9.36 1.66
CA VAL A 214 0.05 9.83 2.95
C VAL A 214 0.15 11.36 3.01
N GLY A 215 0.80 11.99 2.03
CA GLY A 215 1.17 13.40 2.08
C GLY A 215 -0.01 14.37 2.27
N ARG A 216 -1.18 14.06 1.68
CA ARG A 216 -2.40 14.87 1.80
C ARG A 216 -2.87 15.01 3.25
N PHE A 217 -2.78 13.92 4.03
CA PHE A 217 -3.27 13.91 5.40
C PHE A 217 -2.36 14.71 6.32
N VAL A 218 -1.04 14.59 6.12
CA VAL A 218 -0.05 15.39 6.85
C VAL A 218 -0.23 16.88 6.55
N ALA A 219 -0.40 17.24 5.28
CA ALA A 219 -0.56 18.63 4.89
C ALA A 219 -1.90 19.22 5.35
N GLN A 220 -2.97 18.43 5.33
CA GLN A 220 -4.26 18.82 5.90
C GLN A 220 -4.18 19.04 7.42
N ALA A 221 -3.51 18.14 8.16
CA ALA A 221 -3.33 18.28 9.60
C ALA A 221 -2.59 19.59 9.95
N LYS A 222 -1.60 19.99 9.14
CA LYS A 222 -0.93 21.29 9.29
C LYS A 222 -1.88 22.46 9.04
N ASP A 223 -2.72 22.40 8.02
CA ASP A 223 -3.71 23.44 7.75
C ASP A 223 -4.71 23.60 8.91
N GLU A 224 -5.17 22.50 9.50
CA GLU A 224 -6.05 22.49 10.68
C GLU A 224 -5.34 23.05 11.92
N GLU A 225 -4.08 22.67 12.16
CA GLU A 225 -3.25 23.21 13.24
C GLU A 225 -3.10 24.73 13.10
N HIS A 226 -2.74 25.22 11.92
CA HIS A 226 -2.59 26.65 11.65
C HIS A 226 -3.88 27.43 11.88
N ALA A 227 -5.03 26.87 11.48
CA ALA A 227 -6.33 27.47 11.74
C ALA A 227 -6.61 27.58 13.24
N SER A 228 -6.33 26.52 14.01
CA SER A 228 -6.55 26.49 15.47
C SER A 228 -5.66 27.50 16.21
N ILE A 229 -4.40 27.65 15.80
CA ILE A 229 -3.46 28.63 16.38
C ILE A 229 -3.94 30.05 16.09
N ALA A 230 -4.42 30.32 14.87
CA ALA A 230 -4.95 31.65 14.51
C ALA A 230 -6.17 32.01 15.37
N GLU A 231 -7.05 31.06 15.65
CA GLU A 231 -8.21 31.26 16.52
C GLU A 231 -7.79 31.55 17.97
N LEU A 232 -6.88 30.74 18.53
CA LEU A 232 -6.35 30.96 19.89
C LEU A 232 -5.66 32.31 20.02
N ALA A 233 -4.88 32.72 19.02
CA ALA A 233 -4.25 34.03 18.99
C ALA A 233 -5.27 35.17 18.97
N ALA A 234 -6.38 35.02 18.23
CA ALA A 234 -7.46 35.99 18.21
C ALA A 234 -8.17 36.09 19.57
N GLN A 235 -8.45 34.95 20.22
CA GLN A 235 -9.04 34.91 21.56
C GLN A 235 -8.12 35.56 22.61
N ALA A 236 -6.83 35.25 22.58
CA ALA A 236 -5.85 35.86 23.48
C ALA A 236 -5.75 37.38 23.30
N LYS A 237 -5.81 37.86 22.05
CA LYS A 237 -5.82 39.30 21.74
C LYS A 237 -7.05 39.99 22.32
N GLU A 238 -8.22 39.39 22.19
CA GLU A 238 -9.47 39.95 22.71
C GLU A 238 -9.51 39.94 24.24
N ALA A 239 -9.05 38.85 24.87
CA ALA A 239 -8.88 38.78 26.33
C ALA A 239 -7.90 39.86 26.83
N GLY A 240 -6.79 40.08 26.12
CA GLY A 240 -5.85 41.16 26.43
C GLY A 240 -6.46 42.56 26.29
N ARG A 241 -7.30 42.78 25.27
CA ARG A 241 -8.04 44.04 25.10
C ARG A 241 -9.00 44.29 26.27
N LEU A 242 -9.73 43.26 26.70
CA LEU A 242 -10.61 43.34 27.86
C LEU A 242 -9.83 43.62 29.15
N ALA A 243 -8.74 42.89 29.40
CA ALA A 243 -7.89 43.09 30.57
C ALA A 243 -7.30 44.51 30.63
N ALA A 244 -6.91 45.09 29.49
CA ALA A 244 -6.44 46.47 29.40
C ALA A 244 -7.54 47.48 29.75
N LYS A 245 -8.77 47.23 29.28
CA LYS A 245 -9.95 48.06 29.61
C LYS A 245 -10.26 48.01 31.12
N GLU A 246 -10.30 46.82 31.71
CA GLU A 246 -10.55 46.66 33.15
C GLU A 246 -9.42 47.26 33.99
N THR A 247 -8.16 47.13 33.57
CA THR A 247 -7.03 47.80 34.22
C THR A 247 -7.16 49.32 34.19
N ALA A 248 -7.60 49.89 33.06
CA ALA A 248 -7.84 51.33 32.95
C ALA A 248 -9.00 51.77 33.86
N ALA A 249 -10.09 51.00 33.91
CA ALA A 249 -11.21 51.25 34.82
C ALA A 249 -10.76 51.18 36.30
N ALA A 250 -10.03 50.14 36.69
CA ALA A 250 -9.49 49.99 38.04
C ALA A 250 -8.56 51.14 38.43
N LYS A 251 -7.73 51.65 37.50
CA LYS A 251 -6.90 52.85 37.75
C LYS A 251 -7.74 54.10 37.95
N SER A 252 -8.81 54.28 37.16
CA SER A 252 -9.77 55.39 37.32
C SER A 252 -10.44 55.32 38.70
N GLU A 253 -10.99 54.16 39.07
CA GLU A 253 -11.64 53.99 40.38
C GLU A 253 -10.66 54.14 41.54
N SER A 254 -9.43 53.62 41.41
CA SER A 254 -8.37 53.83 42.40
C SER A 254 -8.04 55.32 42.57
N ALA A 255 -7.95 56.09 41.48
CA ALA A 255 -7.70 57.52 41.56
C ALA A 255 -8.86 58.28 42.25
N LYS A 256 -10.12 57.89 41.97
CA LYS A 256 -11.29 58.43 42.67
C LYS A 256 -11.23 58.11 44.17
N ALA A 257 -10.95 56.87 44.53
CA ALA A 257 -10.85 56.44 45.92
C ALA A 257 -9.74 57.21 46.68
N VAL A 258 -8.58 57.43 46.05
CA VAL A 258 -7.51 58.27 46.61
C VAL A 258 -8.01 59.70 46.84
N LYS A 259 -8.69 60.30 45.84
CA LYS A 259 -9.20 61.67 45.98
C LYS A 259 -10.28 61.78 47.06
N ALA A 260 -11.16 60.80 47.14
CA ALA A 260 -12.19 60.72 48.17
C ALA A 260 -11.56 60.62 49.57
N ALA A 261 -10.51 59.81 49.73
CA ALA A 261 -9.76 59.71 50.97
C ALA A 261 -9.04 61.01 51.36
N GLU A 262 -8.48 61.75 50.40
CA GLU A 262 -7.91 63.09 50.65
C GLU A 262 -8.96 64.07 51.18
N LEU A 263 -10.13 64.14 50.53
CA LEU A 263 -11.24 65.02 50.95
C LEU A 263 -11.77 64.65 52.34
N ALA A 264 -11.91 63.35 52.62
CA ALA A 264 -12.30 62.88 53.95
C ALA A 264 -11.28 63.28 55.03
N LYS A 265 -9.97 63.20 54.72
CA LYS A 265 -8.91 63.65 55.62
C LYS A 265 -8.96 65.16 55.86
N GLU A 266 -9.18 65.95 54.82
CA GLU A 266 -9.31 67.41 54.93
C GLU A 266 -10.50 67.79 55.81
N ALA A 267 -11.67 67.19 55.58
CA ALA A 267 -12.86 67.39 56.41
C ALA A 267 -12.63 66.98 57.88
N ALA A 268 -11.88 65.90 58.12
CA ALA A 268 -11.52 65.48 59.47
C ALA A 268 -10.59 66.47 60.19
N LEU A 269 -9.61 67.04 59.48
CA LEU A 269 -8.71 68.07 60.02
C LEU A 269 -9.46 69.39 60.30
N GLU A 270 -10.38 69.79 59.42
CA GLU A 270 -11.23 70.96 59.63
C GLU A 270 -12.15 70.76 60.84
N ALA A 271 -12.81 69.61 60.94
CA ALA A 271 -13.64 69.28 62.10
C ALA A 271 -12.85 69.26 63.41
N GLN A 272 -11.59 68.79 63.39
CA GLN A 272 -10.70 68.86 64.54
C GLN A 272 -10.41 70.31 64.95
N ALA A 273 -10.10 71.19 63.99
CA ALA A 273 -9.84 72.61 64.25
C ALA A 273 -11.09 73.34 64.78
N GLU A 274 -12.27 73.10 64.19
CA GLU A 274 -13.54 73.65 64.66
C GLU A 274 -13.87 73.19 66.08
N ALA A 275 -13.66 71.90 66.39
CA ALA A 275 -13.89 71.36 67.72
C ALA A 275 -12.95 72.00 68.76
N GLN A 276 -11.67 72.23 68.41
CA GLN A 276 -10.73 72.95 69.27
C GLN A 276 -11.13 74.41 69.49
N ALA A 277 -11.63 75.09 68.45
CA ALA A 277 -12.09 76.48 68.53
C ALA A 277 -13.39 76.63 69.33
N ALA A 278 -14.26 75.60 69.34
CA ALA A 278 -15.54 75.61 70.04
C ALA A 278 -15.41 75.58 71.57
N LYS A 279 -14.24 75.22 72.12
CA LYS A 279 -13.95 75.11 73.57
C LYS A 279 -15.02 74.34 74.33
N ASP A 280 -15.99 75.02 74.95
CA ASP A 280 -17.03 74.43 75.81
C ASP A 280 -18.39 74.23 75.09
N ASP A 281 -18.54 74.62 73.82
CA ASP A 281 -19.76 74.38 73.03
C ASP A 281 -19.74 72.97 72.41
N THR A 282 -20.14 72.00 73.23
CA THR A 282 -20.26 70.57 72.87
C THR A 282 -21.17 70.33 71.67
N ASN A 283 -22.22 71.13 71.49
CA ASN A 283 -23.14 70.99 70.37
C ASN A 283 -22.48 71.37 69.04
N ARG A 284 -21.61 72.38 69.05
CA ARG A 284 -20.88 72.81 67.85
C ARG A 284 -19.79 71.81 67.47
N ALA A 285 -19.04 71.29 68.43
CA ALA A 285 -18.05 70.23 68.20
C ALA A 285 -18.71 68.94 67.67
N ALA A 286 -19.87 68.55 68.22
CA ALA A 286 -20.61 67.37 67.75
C ALA A 286 -21.07 67.50 66.29
N ARG A 287 -21.51 68.69 65.87
CA ARG A 287 -21.87 68.94 64.46
C ARG A 287 -20.67 68.87 63.52
N ALA A 288 -19.51 69.38 63.94
CA ALA A 288 -18.27 69.29 63.17
C ALA A 288 -17.83 67.83 62.97
N ALA A 289 -17.81 67.04 64.05
CA ALA A 289 -17.49 65.62 64.00
C ALA A 289 -18.46 64.82 63.10
N LYS A 290 -19.76 65.15 63.14
CA LYS A 290 -20.77 64.52 62.28
C LYS A 290 -20.49 64.76 60.80
N ARG A 291 -20.11 65.98 60.41
CA ARG A 291 -19.76 66.30 59.01
C ARG A 291 -18.52 65.55 58.53
N ALA A 292 -17.48 65.45 59.36
CA ALA A 292 -16.29 64.66 59.03
C ALA A 292 -16.63 63.16 58.87
N ALA A 293 -17.49 62.62 59.74
CA ALA A 293 -17.97 61.25 59.62
C ALA A 293 -18.79 61.02 58.33
N GLU A 294 -19.67 61.96 57.98
CA GLU A 294 -20.44 61.92 56.73
C GLU A 294 -19.53 61.99 55.49
N ALA A 295 -18.51 62.85 55.49
CA ALA A 295 -17.52 62.93 54.42
C ALA A 295 -16.71 61.62 54.28
N ALA A 296 -16.33 60.99 55.39
CA ALA A 296 -15.66 59.69 55.38
C ALA A 296 -16.58 58.56 54.88
N SER A 297 -17.86 58.55 55.27
CA SER A 297 -18.83 57.58 54.77
C SER A 297 -19.11 57.75 53.26
N GLN A 298 -19.17 58.99 52.78
CA GLN A 298 -19.30 59.26 51.34
C GLN A 298 -18.06 58.80 50.57
N ALA A 299 -16.86 59.03 51.11
CA ALA A 299 -15.62 58.58 50.49
C ALA A 299 -15.46 57.05 50.43
N ALA A 300 -16.00 56.33 51.41
CA ALA A 300 -16.01 54.87 51.43
C ALA A 300 -17.03 54.25 50.45
N ALA A 301 -18.02 55.02 50.01
CA ALA A 301 -19.09 54.59 49.11
C ALA A 301 -18.84 54.96 47.63
N SER A 302 -17.75 55.69 47.35
CA SER A 302 -17.43 56.29 46.03
C SER A 302 -16.26 55.62 45.32
#